data_AF-A0A1B7X711-F1
#
_entry.id   AF-A0A1B7X711-F1
#
_cell.length_a   1.000
_cell.length_b   1.000
_cell.length_c   1.000
_cell.angle_alpha   90.00
_cell.angle_beta   90.00
_cell.angle_gamma   90.00
#
_symmetry.space_group_name_H-M   'P 1'
#
loop_
_entity.id
_entity.type
_entity.pdbx_description
1 polymer ?
#
loop_
_entity_poly.entity_id
_entity_poly.type
_entity_poly.pdbx_seq_one_letter_code
_entity_poly.pdbx_strand_id
1 'polypeptide(L)'
;MPSVRLWVPESDHDSKAVGCIANKIVALYGGNITIQLATKQGFNTAIHPKIQDGLKKAVDTYLKNDDLVIFLLDSDGTQSQNQRRREKNSLVNRIEEVVKLFEGEGRVKYFPMIQELEAWLLVDYLGICCFFTKNADHRNHPEWIKFANSKQRGQTDLIAEAESGGRGVKECLVKLSREILIKHNPNLQDKPKNLKEREYEESQSSNIAAYIEINNQTLRKNNSLVEFAKCLQKLVDENKQVFLDDIN
;
A
#
# COMPACT_ATOMS: atom_id res chain seq x y z
N MET A 1 5.10 8.59 -22.16
CA MET A 1 4.13 8.10 -21.15
C MET A 1 4.83 8.15 -19.82
N PRO A 2 4.31 8.90 -18.83
CA PRO A 2 4.97 9.01 -17.54
C PRO A 2 5.20 7.64 -16.91
N SER A 3 6.33 7.46 -16.25
CA SER A 3 6.71 6.24 -15.54
C SER A 3 7.07 6.56 -14.10
N VAL A 4 6.48 5.80 -13.17
CA VAL A 4 6.72 5.93 -11.74
C VAL A 4 7.26 4.62 -11.23
N ARG A 5 8.39 4.71 -10.54
CA ARG A 5 8.95 3.58 -9.81
C ARG A 5 8.52 3.61 -8.35
N LEU A 6 7.83 2.58 -7.91
CA LEU A 6 7.50 2.37 -6.50
C LEU A 6 8.54 1.46 -5.86
N TRP A 7 9.03 1.85 -4.69
CA TRP A 7 9.98 1.08 -3.92
C TRP A 7 9.46 0.89 -2.50
N VAL A 8 8.98 -0.33 -2.23
CA VAL A 8 8.59 -0.80 -0.90
C VAL A 8 9.73 -1.70 -0.40
N PRO A 9 10.70 -1.17 0.36
CA PRO A 9 11.94 -1.88 0.65
C PRO A 9 11.78 -2.98 1.71
N GLU A 10 10.66 -2.99 2.45
CA GLU A 10 10.43 -3.92 3.55
C GLU A 10 9.90 -5.29 3.06
N SER A 11 9.19 -5.34 1.94
CA SER A 11 8.50 -6.56 1.47
C SER A 11 8.16 -6.52 -0.03
N ASP A 12 8.53 -7.60 -0.74
CA ASP A 12 8.13 -7.77 -2.15
C ASP A 12 6.64 -8.13 -2.30
N HIS A 13 6.00 -8.70 -1.27
CA HIS A 13 4.57 -8.93 -1.26
C HIS A 13 3.80 -7.61 -1.21
N ASP A 14 4.28 -6.70 -0.36
CA ASP A 14 3.66 -5.39 -0.19
C ASP A 14 3.91 -4.50 -1.39
N SER A 15 5.11 -4.57 -1.97
CA SER A 15 5.42 -3.94 -3.27
C SER A 15 4.40 -4.28 -4.35
N LYS A 16 4.02 -5.56 -4.48
CA LYS A 16 3.02 -6.00 -5.47
C LYS A 16 1.62 -5.48 -5.15
N ALA A 17 1.22 -5.49 -3.89
CA ALA A 17 -0.07 -4.98 -3.46
C ALA A 17 -0.20 -3.47 -3.66
N VAL A 18 0.83 -2.71 -3.27
CA VAL A 18 0.97 -1.26 -3.53
C VAL A 18 0.90 -0.99 -5.03
N GLY A 19 1.61 -1.77 -5.85
CA GLY A 19 1.52 -1.68 -7.31
C GLY A 19 0.11 -1.88 -7.85
N CYS A 20 -0.64 -2.85 -7.31
CA CYS A 20 -2.03 -3.09 -7.68
C CYS A 20 -2.92 -1.89 -7.32
N ILE A 21 -2.79 -1.35 -6.11
CA ILE A 21 -3.54 -0.19 -5.63
C ILE A 21 -3.19 1.06 -6.47
N ALA A 22 -1.90 1.30 -6.74
CA ALA A 22 -1.43 2.41 -7.56
C ALA A 22 -2.04 2.40 -8.96
N ASN A 23 -2.06 1.24 -9.62
CA ASN A 23 -2.71 1.10 -10.93
C ASN A 23 -4.21 1.43 -10.88
N LYS A 24 -4.90 1.02 -9.82
CA LYS A 24 -6.33 1.36 -9.63
C LYS A 24 -6.55 2.85 -9.39
N ILE A 25 -5.64 3.50 -8.66
CA ILE A 25 -5.66 4.97 -8.47
C ILE A 25 -5.45 5.68 -9.82
N VAL A 26 -4.46 5.27 -10.61
CA VAL A 26 -4.20 5.85 -11.94
C VAL A 26 -5.42 5.70 -12.85
N ALA A 27 -6.06 4.53 -12.83
CA ALA A 27 -7.29 4.28 -13.58
C ALA A 27 -8.46 5.15 -13.10
N LEU A 28 -8.62 5.34 -11.79
CA LEU A 28 -9.66 6.22 -11.21
C LEU A 28 -9.57 7.65 -11.75
N TYR A 29 -8.36 8.18 -11.94
CA TYR A 29 -8.14 9.53 -12.47
C TYR A 29 -8.07 9.59 -14.01
N GLY A 30 -8.30 8.46 -14.70
CA GLY A 30 -8.25 8.37 -16.16
C GLY A 30 -6.87 8.72 -16.73
N GLY A 31 -5.80 8.38 -16.01
CA GLY A 31 -4.43 8.60 -16.43
C GLY A 31 -3.82 7.38 -17.12
N ASN A 32 -2.73 7.62 -17.85
CA ASN A 32 -1.89 6.56 -18.39
C ASN A 32 -0.46 6.75 -17.87
N ILE A 33 -0.20 6.18 -16.68
CA ILE A 33 1.11 6.19 -16.01
C ILE A 33 1.59 4.75 -15.93
N THR A 34 2.84 4.51 -16.32
CA THR A 34 3.49 3.21 -16.11
C THR A 34 3.87 3.08 -14.64
N ILE A 35 3.31 2.11 -13.94
CA ILE A 35 3.76 1.77 -12.58
C ILE A 35 4.79 0.64 -12.67
N GLN A 36 6.00 0.90 -12.23
CA GLN A 36 7.08 -0.08 -12.17
C GLN A 36 7.48 -0.35 -10.72
N LEU A 37 7.79 -1.60 -10.38
CA LEU A 37 8.16 -2.00 -9.01
C LEU A 37 9.67 -2.24 -8.88
N ALA A 38 10.27 -1.68 -7.84
CA ALA A 38 11.59 -2.05 -7.37
C ALA A 38 11.48 -3.14 -6.29
N THR A 39 12.53 -3.94 -6.14
CA THR A 39 12.53 -5.10 -5.23
C THR A 39 13.22 -4.79 -3.90
N LYS A 40 12.84 -5.54 -2.86
CA LYS A 40 13.54 -5.58 -1.56
C LYS A 40 15.00 -5.96 -1.72
N GLN A 41 15.29 -6.97 -2.54
CA GLN A 41 16.67 -7.38 -2.81
C GLN A 41 17.49 -6.25 -3.44
N GLY A 42 16.91 -5.52 -4.41
CA GLY A 42 17.54 -4.35 -5.01
C GLY A 42 17.85 -3.28 -3.97
N PHE A 43 16.96 -3.09 -2.99
CA PHE A 43 17.18 -2.14 -1.91
C PHE A 43 18.34 -2.57 -1.03
N ASN A 44 18.34 -3.83 -0.57
CA ASN A 44 19.38 -4.41 0.27
C ASN A 44 20.77 -4.30 -0.39
N THR A 45 20.84 -4.50 -1.70
CA THR A 45 22.07 -4.27 -2.47
C THR A 45 22.45 -2.78 -2.44
N ALA A 46 21.51 -1.88 -2.73
CA ALA A 46 21.77 -0.44 -2.80
C ALA A 46 22.23 0.15 -1.46
N ILE A 47 21.76 -0.38 -0.33
CA ILE A 47 22.14 0.10 1.00
C ILE A 47 23.34 -0.65 1.62
N HIS A 48 23.96 -1.56 0.86
CA HIS A 48 25.06 -2.37 1.35
C HIS A 48 26.26 -1.50 1.77
N PRO A 49 26.83 -1.64 2.98
CA PRO A 49 27.84 -0.71 3.51
C PRO A 49 29.11 -0.56 2.66
N LYS A 50 29.46 -1.59 1.88
CA LYS A 50 30.62 -1.55 0.97
C LYS A 50 30.38 -0.72 -0.30
N ILE A 51 29.14 -0.34 -0.58
CA ILE A 51 28.79 0.43 -1.78
C ILE A 51 28.59 1.88 -1.35
N GLN A 52 29.63 2.68 -1.54
CA GLN A 52 29.56 4.12 -1.31
C GLN A 52 28.48 4.74 -2.19
N ASP A 53 27.57 5.50 -1.56
CA ASP A 53 26.41 6.17 -2.17
C ASP A 53 25.49 5.23 -2.97
N GLY A 54 25.44 3.94 -2.59
CA GLY A 54 24.73 2.92 -3.36
C GLY A 54 23.24 3.23 -3.57
N LEU A 55 22.54 3.75 -2.56
CA LEU A 55 21.13 4.11 -2.68
C LEU A 55 20.91 5.27 -3.64
N LYS A 56 21.75 6.31 -3.58
CA LYS A 56 21.71 7.42 -4.54
C LYS A 56 21.95 6.91 -5.96
N LYS A 57 22.97 6.09 -6.17
CA LYS A 57 23.30 5.52 -7.50
C LYS A 57 22.16 4.66 -8.05
N ALA A 58 21.47 3.91 -7.20
CA ALA A 58 20.30 3.13 -7.61
C ALA A 58 19.14 4.05 -8.05
N VAL A 59 18.87 5.12 -7.30
CA VAL A 59 17.86 6.14 -7.67
C VAL A 59 18.24 6.83 -8.97
N ASP A 60 19.48 7.29 -9.13
CA ASP A 60 19.99 7.88 -10.38
C ASP A 60 19.78 6.92 -11.58
N THR A 61 19.95 5.61 -11.35
CA THR A 61 19.76 4.60 -12.38
C THR A 61 18.29 4.45 -12.76
N TYR A 62 17.37 4.45 -11.80
CA TYR A 62 15.94 4.41 -12.07
C TYR A 62 15.47 5.68 -12.78
N LEU A 63 15.94 6.85 -12.36
CA LEU A 63 15.58 8.15 -12.96
C LEU A 63 16.06 8.35 -14.41
N LYS A 64 16.84 7.41 -14.98
CA LYS A 64 17.12 7.37 -16.42
C LYS A 64 15.92 6.93 -17.25
N ASN A 65 15.05 6.10 -16.68
CA ASN A 65 13.90 5.50 -17.37
C ASN A 65 12.57 5.89 -16.72
N ASP A 66 12.59 6.34 -15.48
CA ASP A 66 11.42 6.72 -14.70
C ASP A 66 11.40 8.22 -14.43
N ASP A 67 10.23 8.83 -14.51
CA ASP A 67 10.03 10.26 -14.23
C ASP A 67 10.09 10.55 -12.73
N LEU A 68 9.64 9.58 -11.92
CA LEU A 68 9.54 9.69 -10.47
C LEU A 68 9.90 8.37 -9.78
N VAL A 69 10.69 8.45 -8.71
CA VAL A 69 10.89 7.35 -7.76
C VAL A 69 10.15 7.67 -6.46
N ILE A 70 9.30 6.75 -6.00
CA ILE A 70 8.56 6.87 -4.75
C ILE A 70 8.98 5.75 -3.80
N PHE A 71 9.55 6.12 -2.66
CA PHE A 71 9.72 5.23 -1.53
C PHE A 71 8.45 5.17 -0.70
N LEU A 72 7.98 3.96 -0.39
CA LEU A 72 6.92 3.74 0.59
C LEU A 72 7.45 2.86 1.72
N LEU A 73 7.27 3.29 2.96
CA LEU A 73 7.65 2.53 4.15
C LEU A 73 6.46 2.39 5.08
N ASP A 74 6.36 1.25 5.74
CA ASP A 74 5.44 1.10 6.85
C ASP A 74 5.86 2.08 7.95
N SER A 75 4.90 2.94 8.34
CA SER A 75 5.10 3.79 9.50
C SER A 75 4.47 3.13 10.71
N ASP A 76 5.31 2.52 11.55
CA ASP A 76 4.94 2.21 12.94
C ASP A 76 4.37 3.46 13.63
N GLY A 77 3.68 3.28 14.76
CA GLY A 77 3.22 4.39 15.59
C GLY A 77 4.28 5.49 15.82
N THR A 78 3.83 6.73 16.04
CA THR A 78 4.68 7.94 16.16
C THR A 78 5.87 7.80 17.11
N GLN A 79 5.77 6.99 18.16
CA GLN A 79 6.87 6.71 19.09
C GLN A 79 8.00 5.87 18.45
N SER A 80 7.67 4.81 17.71
CA SER A 80 8.66 3.97 17.01
C SER A 80 9.33 4.74 15.88
N GLN A 81 8.58 5.55 15.12
CA GLN A 81 9.15 6.43 14.09
C GLN A 81 10.13 7.46 14.68
N ASN A 82 9.78 8.08 15.81
CA ASN A 82 10.69 8.99 16.50
C ASN A 82 11.93 8.28 17.05
N GLN A 83 11.82 7.01 17.43
CA GLN A 83 12.96 6.20 17.85
C GLN A 83 13.86 5.82 16.67
N ARG A 84 13.30 5.34 15.54
CA ARG A 84 14.04 5.05 14.31
C ARG A 84 14.74 6.31 13.75
N ARG A 85 14.13 7.48 13.87
CA ARG A 85 14.76 8.75 13.46
C ARG A 85 15.97 9.14 14.32
N ARG A 86 16.04 8.71 15.58
CA ARG A 86 17.22 8.92 16.44
C ARG A 86 18.39 8.01 16.05
N GLU A 87 18.13 6.90 15.38
CA GLU A 87 19.18 6.01 14.88
C GLU A 87 19.73 6.54 13.54
N LYS A 88 20.96 7.07 13.57
CA LYS A 88 21.58 7.71 12.40
C LYS A 88 21.59 6.84 11.13
N ASN A 89 21.66 5.52 11.26
CA ASN A 89 21.70 4.57 10.14
C ASN A 89 20.36 3.86 9.89
N SER A 90 19.25 4.35 10.42
CA SER A 90 17.94 3.75 10.17
C SER A 90 17.54 3.82 8.70
N LEU A 91 16.67 2.90 8.30
CA LEU A 91 16.09 2.83 6.96
C LEU A 91 15.48 4.17 6.53
N VAL A 92 14.69 4.77 7.43
CA VAL A 92 14.02 6.06 7.23
C VAL A 92 15.04 7.16 6.96
N ASN A 93 16.06 7.29 7.81
CA ASN A 93 17.06 8.35 7.68
C ASN A 93 17.83 8.24 6.35
N ARG A 94 18.19 7.01 5.94
CA ARG A 94 18.89 6.79 4.66
C ARG A 94 18.03 7.15 3.44
N ILE A 95 16.73 6.88 3.48
CA ILE A 95 15.80 7.28 2.43
C ILE A 95 15.61 8.79 2.42
N GLU A 96 15.37 9.41 3.59
CA GLU A 96 15.19 10.85 3.72
C GLU A 96 16.44 11.63 3.26
N GLU A 97 17.65 11.14 3.56
CA GLU A 97 18.91 11.71 3.05
C GLU A 97 18.94 11.71 1.52
N VAL A 98 18.58 10.58 0.89
CA VAL A 98 18.56 10.50 -0.57
C VAL A 98 17.46 11.38 -1.15
N VAL A 99 16.26 11.41 -0.59
CA VAL A 99 15.16 12.28 -1.05
C VAL A 99 15.58 13.76 -1.03
N LYS A 100 16.26 14.21 0.04
CA LYS A 100 16.77 15.59 0.15
C LYS A 100 17.75 15.95 -0.97
N LEU A 101 18.57 15.01 -1.44
CA LEU A 101 19.50 15.24 -2.56
C LEU A 101 18.78 15.55 -3.88
N PHE A 102 17.52 15.13 -4.04
CA PHE A 102 16.71 15.36 -5.24
C PHE A 102 15.54 16.31 -5.01
N GLU A 103 15.47 16.98 -3.86
CA GLU A 103 14.33 17.83 -3.48
C GLU A 103 14.09 18.96 -4.48
N GLY A 104 15.16 19.54 -5.03
CA GLY A 104 15.09 20.59 -6.05
C GLY A 104 14.49 20.15 -7.38
N GLU A 105 14.60 18.86 -7.74
CA GLU A 105 13.99 18.30 -8.96
C GLU A 105 12.57 17.76 -8.69
N GLY A 106 12.24 17.44 -7.43
CA GLY A 106 10.95 16.86 -7.06
C GLY A 106 10.69 15.44 -7.61
N ARG A 107 11.71 14.80 -8.20
CA ARG A 107 11.66 13.49 -8.88
C ARG A 107 11.88 12.29 -7.97
N VAL A 108 12.11 12.53 -6.68
CA VAL A 108 12.20 11.48 -5.66
C VAL A 108 11.32 11.87 -4.48
N LYS A 109 10.45 10.97 -4.04
CA LYS A 109 9.52 11.20 -2.93
C LYS A 109 9.55 10.06 -1.93
N TYR A 110 9.17 10.38 -0.71
CA TYR A 110 8.97 9.43 0.37
C TYR A 110 7.56 9.57 0.94
N PHE A 111 6.84 8.46 1.04
CA PHE A 111 5.51 8.36 1.62
C PHE A 111 5.50 7.36 2.78
N PRO A 112 5.25 7.79 4.02
CA PRO A 112 4.97 6.87 5.12
C PRO A 112 3.57 6.27 4.96
N MET A 113 3.49 4.93 4.95
CA MET A 113 2.23 4.18 4.97
C MET A 113 1.74 4.10 6.41
N ILE A 114 0.70 4.89 6.73
CA ILE A 114 0.18 4.97 8.09
C ILE A 114 -0.62 3.71 8.41
N GLN A 115 -0.19 3.01 9.47
CA GLN A 115 -0.68 1.72 9.94
C GLN A 115 -0.46 0.55 8.96
N GLU A 116 0.71 0.53 8.32
CA GLU A 116 1.15 -0.50 7.35
C GLU A 116 0.29 -0.55 6.05
N LEU A 117 0.72 -1.36 5.09
CA LEU A 117 -0.06 -1.65 3.88
C LEU A 117 -1.46 -2.20 4.18
N GLU A 118 -1.59 -3.05 5.20
CA GLU A 118 -2.85 -3.71 5.54
C GLU A 118 -3.99 -2.71 5.76
N ALA A 119 -3.68 -1.47 6.19
CA ALA A 119 -4.69 -0.44 6.41
C ALA A 119 -5.29 0.01 5.08
N TRP A 120 -4.50 -0.03 4.01
CA TRP A 120 -4.99 0.25 2.66
C TRP A 120 -5.86 -0.87 2.13
N LEU A 121 -5.68 -2.12 2.55
CA LEU A 121 -6.57 -3.22 2.18
C LEU A 121 -7.94 -3.07 2.87
N LEU A 122 -7.95 -2.64 4.14
CA LEU A 122 -9.15 -2.46 4.94
C LEU A 122 -10.08 -1.31 4.49
N VAL A 123 -9.72 -0.53 3.48
CA VAL A 123 -10.61 0.51 2.93
C VAL A 123 -11.87 -0.08 2.25
N ASP A 124 -11.80 -1.34 1.80
CA ASP A 124 -12.90 -2.06 1.14
C ASP A 124 -13.09 -3.47 1.72
N TYR A 125 -13.85 -3.55 2.82
CA TYR A 125 -14.22 -4.82 3.46
C TYR A 125 -15.01 -5.74 2.53
N LEU A 126 -15.77 -5.20 1.58
CA LEU A 126 -16.58 -5.99 0.67
C LEU A 126 -15.69 -6.70 -0.37
N GLY A 127 -14.64 -6.01 -0.85
CA GLY A 127 -13.58 -6.63 -1.64
C GLY A 127 -12.89 -7.79 -0.90
N ILE A 128 -12.60 -7.61 0.39
CA ILE A 128 -12.02 -8.69 1.22
C ILE A 128 -13.01 -9.87 1.35
N CYS A 129 -14.31 -9.60 1.53
CA CYS A 129 -15.33 -10.65 1.52
C CYS A 129 -15.32 -11.43 0.20
N CYS A 130 -15.26 -10.75 -0.95
CA CYS A 130 -15.22 -11.38 -2.26
C CYS A 130 -13.98 -12.28 -2.44
N PHE A 131 -12.82 -11.85 -1.94
CA PHE A 131 -11.60 -12.65 -1.97
C PHE A 131 -11.73 -13.96 -1.19
N PHE A 132 -12.10 -13.90 0.10
CA PHE A 132 -12.13 -15.09 0.96
C PHE A 132 -13.26 -16.08 0.61
N THR A 133 -14.33 -15.58 -0.01
CA THR A 133 -15.44 -16.41 -0.51
C THR A 133 -15.23 -16.88 -1.95
N LYS A 134 -14.21 -16.36 -2.64
CA LYS A 134 -13.96 -16.56 -4.07
C LYS A 134 -15.19 -16.25 -4.93
N ASN A 135 -15.95 -15.22 -4.55
CA ASN A 135 -17.19 -14.84 -5.21
C ASN A 135 -17.32 -13.31 -5.34
N ALA A 136 -17.15 -12.80 -6.57
CA ALA A 136 -17.25 -11.37 -6.87
C ALA A 136 -18.70 -10.82 -6.77
N ASP A 137 -19.71 -11.68 -6.92
CA ASP A 137 -21.13 -11.27 -6.88
C ASP A 137 -21.56 -10.82 -5.47
N HIS A 138 -20.76 -11.14 -4.45
CA HIS A 138 -20.98 -10.63 -3.09
C HIS A 138 -20.98 -9.10 -3.02
N ARG A 139 -20.38 -8.39 -3.99
CA ARG A 139 -20.51 -6.93 -4.12
C ARG A 139 -21.95 -6.45 -4.26
N ASN A 140 -22.82 -7.27 -4.83
CA ASN A 140 -24.23 -6.94 -5.08
C ASN A 140 -25.18 -7.69 -4.15
N HIS A 141 -24.66 -8.53 -3.25
CA HIS A 141 -25.48 -9.37 -2.38
C HIS A 141 -25.82 -8.64 -1.06
N PRO A 142 -27.10 -8.35 -0.76
CA PRO A 142 -27.48 -7.50 0.39
C PRO A 142 -26.93 -7.97 1.73
N GLU A 143 -26.88 -9.28 1.97
CA GLU A 143 -26.34 -9.82 3.22
C GLU A 143 -24.84 -9.60 3.39
N TRP A 144 -24.07 -9.65 2.29
CA TRP A 144 -22.62 -9.43 2.32
C TRP A 144 -22.29 -7.96 2.41
N ILE A 145 -23.06 -7.10 1.74
CA ILE A 145 -23.00 -5.65 1.92
C ILE A 145 -23.28 -5.29 3.38
N LYS A 146 -24.36 -5.81 3.97
CA LYS A 146 -24.71 -5.56 5.38
C LYS A 146 -23.63 -6.07 6.33
N PHE A 147 -23.09 -7.26 6.06
CA PHE A 147 -21.99 -7.82 6.85
C PHE A 147 -20.75 -6.94 6.77
N ALA A 148 -20.27 -6.61 5.57
CA ALA A 148 -19.10 -5.78 5.36
C ALA A 148 -19.27 -4.42 6.04
N ASN A 149 -20.40 -3.75 5.86
CA ASN A 149 -20.69 -2.46 6.50
C ASN A 149 -20.73 -2.54 8.03
N SER A 150 -21.24 -3.65 8.60
CA SER A 150 -21.27 -3.85 10.06
C SER A 150 -19.89 -4.05 10.68
N LYS A 151 -18.91 -4.48 9.87
CA LYS A 151 -17.52 -4.74 10.29
C LYS A 151 -16.59 -3.62 9.93
N GLN A 152 -16.96 -2.84 8.91
CA GLN A 152 -16.15 -1.76 8.38
C GLN A 152 -15.91 -0.71 9.46
N ARG A 153 -14.63 -0.47 9.72
CA ARG A 153 -14.19 0.66 10.53
C ARG A 153 -14.19 1.92 9.66
N GLY A 154 -14.29 3.08 10.31
CA GLY A 154 -14.26 4.39 9.65
C GLY A 154 -12.88 4.66 9.02
N GLN A 155 -12.11 5.54 9.64
CA GLN A 155 -10.74 5.81 9.21
C GLN A 155 -9.81 4.65 9.62
N THR A 156 -9.15 4.03 8.63
CA THR A 156 -8.32 2.82 8.82
C THR A 156 -6.95 3.14 9.40
N ASP A 157 -6.45 4.36 9.21
CA ASP A 157 -5.23 4.88 9.84
C ASP A 157 -5.40 5.14 11.35
N LEU A 158 -6.64 5.14 11.85
CA LEU A 158 -6.95 5.19 13.29
C LEU A 158 -7.07 3.81 13.95
N ILE A 159 -6.84 2.72 13.21
CA ILE A 159 -6.80 1.38 13.78
C ILE A 159 -5.50 1.26 14.60
N ALA A 160 -5.58 1.60 15.88
CA ALA A 160 -4.42 1.70 16.76
C ALA A 160 -3.59 0.39 16.84
N GLU A 161 -2.27 0.52 16.74
CA GLU A 161 -1.32 -0.40 17.40
C GLU A 161 -1.39 -0.15 18.90
N ALA A 162 -2.21 -0.91 19.62
CA ALA A 162 -2.31 -0.79 21.08
C ALA A 162 -1.17 -1.59 21.73
N GLU A 163 0.06 -1.05 21.69
CA GLU A 163 1.26 -1.60 22.34
C GLU A 163 1.58 -3.06 21.93
N SER A 164 2.76 -3.56 22.35
CA SER A 164 3.17 -4.96 22.14
C SER A 164 2.10 -5.92 22.68
N GLY A 165 1.28 -6.48 21.77
CA GLY A 165 0.24 -7.47 22.07
C GLY A 165 -1.22 -7.03 21.83
N GLY A 166 -1.50 -5.86 21.25
CA GLY A 166 -2.88 -5.37 21.08
C GLY A 166 -3.29 -4.91 19.67
N ARG A 167 -4.18 -5.68 19.02
CA ARG A 167 -5.13 -5.31 17.93
C ARG A 167 -4.65 -4.32 16.86
N GLY A 168 -3.46 -4.52 16.28
CA GLY A 168 -3.04 -3.82 15.08
C GLY A 168 -3.89 -4.15 13.85
N VAL A 169 -3.48 -3.60 12.71
CA VAL A 169 -4.22 -3.72 11.45
C VAL A 169 -4.17 -5.14 10.88
N LYS A 170 -3.03 -5.82 11.02
CA LYS A 170 -2.88 -7.23 10.69
C LYS A 170 -3.84 -8.11 11.49
N GLU A 171 -3.96 -7.91 12.81
CA GLU A 171 -4.92 -8.64 13.63
C GLU A 171 -6.37 -8.34 13.22
N CYS A 172 -6.65 -7.11 12.76
CA CYS A 172 -7.96 -6.77 12.21
C CYS A 172 -8.25 -7.56 10.93
N LEU A 173 -7.29 -7.72 10.03
CA LEU A 173 -7.45 -8.56 8.82
C LEU A 173 -7.59 -10.04 9.16
N VAL A 174 -6.76 -10.58 10.07
CA VAL A 174 -6.87 -11.97 10.53
C VAL A 174 -8.25 -12.21 11.13
N LYS A 175 -8.71 -11.34 12.04
CA LYS A 175 -10.05 -11.46 12.64
C LYS A 175 -11.15 -11.35 11.58
N LEU A 176 -11.06 -10.39 10.66
CA LEU A 176 -12.05 -10.22 9.61
C LEU A 176 -12.12 -11.45 8.70
N SER A 177 -10.97 -11.99 8.28
CA SER A 177 -10.90 -13.20 7.45
C SER A 177 -11.58 -14.39 8.13
N ARG A 178 -11.32 -14.59 9.43
CA ARG A 178 -11.99 -15.60 10.25
C ARG A 178 -13.50 -15.44 10.25
N GLU A 179 -13.99 -14.23 10.50
CA GLU A 179 -15.43 -13.94 10.53
C GLU A 179 -16.10 -14.15 9.17
N ILE A 180 -15.43 -13.80 8.07
CA ILE A 180 -15.90 -14.08 6.70
C ILE A 180 -15.99 -15.58 6.45
N LEU A 181 -14.95 -16.33 6.79
CA LEU A 181 -14.88 -17.79 6.58
C LEU A 181 -16.00 -18.51 7.35
N ILE A 182 -16.24 -18.12 8.61
CA ILE A 182 -17.35 -18.67 9.41
C ILE A 182 -18.70 -18.29 8.83
N LYS A 183 -18.90 -17.03 8.41
CA LYS A 183 -20.17 -16.61 7.77
C LYS A 183 -20.43 -17.38 6.48
N HIS A 184 -19.39 -17.61 5.67
CA HIS A 184 -19.49 -18.33 4.41
C HIS A 184 -19.71 -19.83 4.62
N ASN A 185 -19.05 -20.41 5.62
CA ASN A 185 -19.19 -21.82 5.98
C ASN A 185 -19.21 -22.00 7.51
N PRO A 186 -20.41 -22.02 8.13
CA PRO A 186 -20.56 -22.11 9.59
C PRO A 186 -19.89 -23.35 10.22
N ASN A 187 -19.74 -24.44 9.46
CA ASN A 187 -19.07 -25.66 9.94
C ASN A 187 -17.58 -25.48 10.26
N LEU A 188 -16.98 -24.34 9.87
CA LEU A 188 -15.61 -24.01 10.24
C LEU A 188 -15.47 -23.56 11.70
N GLN A 189 -16.57 -23.15 12.36
CA GLN A 189 -16.55 -22.72 13.76
C GLN A 189 -16.02 -23.82 14.68
N ASP A 190 -16.39 -25.07 14.41
CA ASP A 190 -15.96 -26.25 15.20
C ASP A 190 -14.64 -26.86 14.67
N LYS A 191 -13.99 -26.23 13.68
CA LYS A 191 -12.77 -26.72 13.03
C LYS A 191 -11.64 -25.70 13.11
N PRO A 192 -11.10 -25.40 14.32
CA PRO A 192 -10.16 -24.30 14.54
C PRO A 192 -8.86 -24.44 13.74
N LYS A 193 -8.37 -25.66 13.51
CA LYS A 193 -7.19 -25.90 12.67
C LYS A 193 -7.41 -25.48 11.22
N ASN A 194 -8.51 -25.95 10.61
CA ASN A 194 -8.86 -25.63 9.23
C ASN A 194 -9.15 -24.14 9.03
N LEU A 195 -9.67 -23.49 10.06
CA LEU A 195 -9.94 -22.07 10.07
C LEU A 195 -8.64 -21.26 10.08
N LYS A 196 -7.70 -21.61 10.97
CA LYS A 196 -6.39 -20.95 11.08
C LYS A 196 -5.58 -21.07 9.79
N GLU A 197 -5.61 -22.21 9.11
CA GLU A 197 -4.92 -22.44 7.82
C GLU A 197 -5.52 -21.66 6.64
N ARG A 198 -6.69 -21.03 6.82
CA ARG A 198 -7.39 -20.27 5.77
C ARG A 198 -7.49 -18.78 6.07
N GLU A 199 -7.06 -18.36 7.26
CA GLU A 199 -7.02 -16.96 7.66
C GLU A 199 -6.06 -16.17 6.77
N TYR A 200 -6.15 -14.85 6.91
CA TYR A 200 -5.23 -13.92 6.25
C TYR A 200 -3.76 -14.24 6.55
N GLU A 201 -2.95 -14.21 5.50
CA GLU A 201 -1.49 -14.18 5.56
C GLU A 201 -0.97 -13.07 4.65
N GLU A 202 0.13 -12.40 5.02
CA GLU A 202 0.73 -11.29 4.25
C GLU A 202 1.09 -11.69 2.81
N SER A 203 1.38 -12.97 2.57
CA SER A 203 1.62 -13.50 1.22
C SER A 203 0.42 -13.29 0.27
N GLN A 204 -0.78 -13.12 0.83
CA GLN A 204 -2.04 -12.91 0.12
C GLN A 204 -2.32 -11.43 -0.19
N SER A 205 -1.57 -10.46 0.37
CA SER A 205 -1.85 -9.01 0.24
C SER A 205 -2.08 -8.56 -1.19
N SER A 206 -1.24 -9.02 -2.13
CA SER A 206 -1.38 -8.69 -3.56
C SER A 206 -2.65 -9.26 -4.20
N ASN A 207 -3.05 -10.47 -3.80
CA ASN A 207 -4.28 -11.09 -4.30
C ASN A 207 -5.51 -10.39 -3.71
N ILE A 208 -5.47 -10.01 -2.44
CA ILE A 208 -6.54 -9.24 -1.80
C ILE A 208 -6.66 -7.87 -2.48
N ALA A 209 -5.55 -7.17 -2.69
CA ALA A 209 -5.50 -5.88 -3.38
C ALA A 209 -6.18 -5.93 -4.75
N ALA A 210 -6.09 -7.06 -5.47
CA ALA A 210 -6.79 -7.25 -6.74
C ALA A 210 -8.34 -7.20 -6.60
N TYR A 211 -8.88 -7.61 -5.45
CA TYR A 211 -10.31 -7.52 -5.14
C TYR A 211 -10.73 -6.18 -4.54
N ILE A 212 -9.83 -5.37 -3.98
CA ILE A 212 -10.16 -4.06 -3.37
C ILE A 212 -10.61 -3.04 -4.41
N GLU A 213 -11.72 -2.36 -4.19
CA GLU A 213 -12.16 -1.25 -5.05
C GLU A 213 -11.57 0.08 -4.59
N ILE A 214 -10.94 0.81 -5.51
CA ILE A 214 -10.43 2.16 -5.27
C ILE A 214 -11.34 3.17 -5.97
N ASN A 215 -12.04 3.95 -5.15
CA ASN A 215 -12.89 5.06 -5.58
C ASN A 215 -12.77 6.20 -4.55
N ASN A 216 -13.42 7.33 -4.80
CA ASN A 216 -13.35 8.50 -3.92
C ASN A 216 -13.80 8.20 -2.47
N GLN A 217 -14.70 7.24 -2.26
CA GLN A 217 -15.15 6.87 -0.91
C GLN A 217 -14.14 5.97 -0.20
N THR A 218 -13.55 5.00 -0.90
CA THR A 218 -12.55 4.11 -0.28
C THR A 218 -11.23 4.82 -0.02
N LEU A 219 -10.78 5.69 -0.92
CA LEU A 219 -9.58 6.51 -0.71
C LEU A 219 -9.64 7.31 0.60
N ARG A 220 -10.76 8.01 0.85
CA ARG A 220 -10.95 8.88 2.02
C ARG A 220 -10.92 8.16 3.37
N LYS A 221 -10.87 6.82 3.38
CA LYS A 221 -10.77 6.03 4.61
C LYS A 221 -9.35 5.93 5.16
N ASN A 222 -8.32 6.32 4.39
CA ASN A 222 -6.94 6.32 4.86
C ASN A 222 -6.21 7.58 4.40
N ASN A 223 -5.67 8.38 5.31
CA ASN A 223 -5.02 9.64 4.94
C ASN A 223 -3.73 9.42 4.12
N SER A 224 -2.90 8.44 4.47
CA SER A 224 -1.68 8.14 3.70
C SER A 224 -1.98 7.67 2.27
N LEU A 225 -3.07 6.91 2.10
CA LEU A 225 -3.56 6.50 0.78
C LEU A 225 -4.08 7.71 -0.03
N VAL A 226 -4.76 8.67 0.61
CA VAL A 226 -5.18 9.92 -0.04
C VAL A 226 -3.98 10.73 -0.50
N GLU A 227 -2.96 10.88 0.34
CA GLU A 227 -1.74 11.61 -0.01
C GLU A 227 -1.00 10.96 -1.19
N PHE A 228 -0.84 9.63 -1.14
CA PHE A 228 -0.30 8.86 -2.24
C PHE A 228 -1.12 9.04 -3.52
N ALA A 229 -2.45 8.98 -3.42
CA ALA A 229 -3.35 9.15 -4.56
C ALA A 229 -3.26 10.55 -5.18
N LYS A 230 -3.19 11.60 -4.36
CA LYS A 230 -2.99 12.99 -4.83
C LYS A 230 -1.67 13.15 -5.58
N CYS A 231 -0.61 12.48 -5.13
CA CYS A 231 0.67 12.50 -5.82
C CYS A 231 0.56 11.92 -7.24
N LEU A 232 -0.11 10.76 -7.39
CA LEU A 232 -0.32 10.15 -8.69
C LEU A 232 -1.29 10.98 -9.55
N GLN A 233 -2.34 11.55 -8.95
CA GLN A 233 -3.28 12.44 -9.65
C GLN A 233 -2.55 13.64 -10.28
N LYS A 234 -1.67 14.29 -9.53
CA LYS A 234 -0.90 15.44 -10.02
C LYS A 234 -0.10 15.09 -11.28
N LEU A 235 0.54 13.91 -11.31
CA LEU A 235 1.27 13.43 -12.49
C LEU A 235 0.34 13.14 -13.67
N VAL A 236 -0.87 12.62 -13.40
CA VAL A 236 -1.88 12.41 -14.43
C VAL A 236 -2.30 13.75 -15.05
N ASP A 237 -2.54 14.76 -14.21
CA ASP A 237 -3.03 16.07 -14.64
C ASP A 237 -1.93 16.84 -15.41
N GLU A 238 -0.69 16.83 -14.93
CA GLU A 238 0.47 17.41 -15.63
C GLU A 238 0.67 16.78 -17.02
N ASN A 239 0.57 15.45 -17.12
CA ASN A 239 0.70 14.75 -18.39
C ASN A 239 -0.44 15.11 -19.36
N LYS A 240 -1.70 15.24 -18.88
CA LYS A 240 -2.82 15.67 -19.71
C LYS A 240 -2.63 17.08 -20.26
N GLN A 241 -2.03 17.98 -19.48
CA GLN A 241 -1.80 19.36 -19.90
C GLN A 241 -0.75 19.46 -21.01
N VAL A 242 0.35 18.70 -20.91
CA VAL A 242 1.37 18.62 -22.00
C VAL A 242 0.75 18.17 -23.32
N PHE A 243 -0.13 17.16 -23.29
CA PHE A 243 -0.82 16.71 -24.51
C PHE A 243 -1.74 17.76 -25.13
N LEU A 244 -2.32 18.66 -24.34
CA LEU A 244 -3.19 19.74 -24.84
C LEU A 244 -2.37 20.90 -25.41
N ASP A 245 -1.20 21.17 -24.84
CA ASP A 245 -0.29 22.21 -25.32
C ASP A 245 0.40 21.79 -26.64
N ASP A 246 0.67 20.49 -26.86
CA ASP A 246 1.27 19.97 -28.11
C ASP A 246 0.31 19.96 -29.31
N ILE A 247 -1.00 20.18 -29.10
CA ILE A 247 -2.05 20.15 -30.15
C ILE A 247 -2.44 21.57 -30.61
N ASN A 248 -2.05 22.61 -29.86
CA ASN A 248 -2.34 24.01 -30.18
C ASN A 248 -1.12 24.76 -30.76
#